data_AF-A0A1L8CXC7-F1
#
_entry.id   AF-A0A1L8CXC7-F1
#
_cell.length_a   1.000
_cell.length_b   1.000
_cell.length_c   1.000
_cell.angle_alpha   90.00
_cell.angle_beta   90.00
_cell.angle_gamma   90.00
#
_symmetry.space_group_name_H-M   'P 1'
#
loop_
_entity.id
_entity.type
_entity.pdbx_description
1 polymer ?
#
loop_
_entity_poly.entity_id
_entity_poly.type
_entity_poly.pdbx_seq_one_letter_code
_entity_poly.pdbx_strand_id
1 'polypeptide(L)' 'MLAAALKNLNFEQRQVVYRWQGPLVVLAPVGTGKTLVMAHRTALAIKKGVNPKNILLLSFTNKAAREMGKRVESILGEKA' A
#
# COMPACT_ATOMS: atom_id res chain seq x y z
N MET A 1 -6.81 1.88 14.45
CA MET A 1 -5.44 1.99 13.91
C MET A 1 -5.38 2.07 12.36
N LEU A 2 -6.01 1.20 11.55
CA LEU A 2 -6.04 1.41 10.08
C LEU A 2 -6.95 2.57 9.63
N ALA A 3 -8.06 2.78 10.34
CA ALA A 3 -8.95 3.92 10.09
C ALA A 3 -8.22 5.27 10.21
N ALA A 4 -7.18 5.37 11.06
CA ALA A 4 -6.33 6.55 11.16
C ALA A 4 -5.34 6.66 10.00
N ALA A 5 -4.74 5.54 9.58
CA ALA A 5 -3.83 5.47 8.43
C ALA A 5 -4.50 5.88 7.11
N LEU A 6 -5.81 5.64 6.95
CA LEU A 6 -6.59 6.02 5.77
C LEU A 6 -7.10 7.47 5.80
N LYS A 7 -6.94 8.20 6.92
CA LYS A 7 -7.38 9.62 7.01
C LYS A 7 -6.57 10.55 6.12
N ASN A 8 -5.33 10.19 5.80
CA ASN A 8 -4.43 11.02 5.01
C ASN A 8 -4.52 10.74 3.49
N LEU A 9 -5.46 9.90 3.06
CA LEU A 9 -5.70 9.59 1.66
C LEU A 9 -6.91 10.38 1.13
N ASN A 10 -6.78 10.94 -0.06
CA ASN A 10 -7.92 11.55 -0.75
C ASN A 10 -8.95 10.49 -1.20
N PHE A 11 -10.03 10.92 -1.84
CA PHE A 11 -11.09 9.99 -2.25
C PHE A 11 -10.59 8.95 -3.25
N GLU A 12 -9.87 9.37 -4.29
CA GLU A 12 -9.37 8.52 -5.38
C GLU A 12 -8.36 7.49 -4.87
N GLN A 13 -7.44 7.92 -4.01
CA GLN A 13 -6.45 7.05 -3.36
C GLN A 13 -7.14 5.98 -2.50
N ARG A 14 -8.20 6.35 -1.77
CA ARG A 14 -8.98 5.39 -0.98
C ARG A 14 -9.69 4.36 -1.87
N GLN A 15 -10.24 4.77 -3.02
CA GLN A 15 -10.83 3.84 -3.97
C GLN A 15 -9.80 2.79 -4.44
N VAL A 16 -8.58 3.22 -4.74
CA VAL A 16 -7.49 2.30 -5.09
C VAL A 16 -7.14 1.39 -3.91
N VAL A 17 -7.05 1.89 -2.68
CA VAL A 17 -6.72 1.04 -1.53
C VAL A 17 -7.82 0.00 -1.26
N TYR A 18 -9.10 0.39 -1.35
CA TYR A 18 -10.21 -0.49 -1.02
C TYR A 18 -10.57 -1.51 -2.11
N ARG A 19 -10.26 -1.23 -3.38
CA ARG A 19 -10.56 -2.14 -4.49
C ARG A 19 -9.69 -3.39 -4.44
N TRP A 20 -10.13 -4.38 -3.68
CA TRP A 20 -9.36 -5.57 -3.35
C TRP A 20 -9.41 -6.68 -4.42
N GLN A 21 -10.49 -6.77 -5.20
CA GLN A 21 -10.73 -7.88 -6.11
C GLN A 21 -10.39 -7.54 -7.58
N GLY A 22 -9.85 -8.54 -8.27
CA GLY A 22 -9.56 -8.51 -9.69
C GLY A 22 -8.39 -7.61 -10.09
N PRO A 23 -8.06 -7.59 -11.39
CA PRO A 23 -7.03 -6.71 -11.94
C PRO A 23 -7.40 -5.23 -11.73
N LEU A 24 -6.38 -4.40 -11.46
CA LEU A 24 -6.52 -2.95 -11.33
C LEU A 24 -5.32 -2.26 -11.97
N VAL A 25 -5.60 -1.28 -12.84
CA VAL A 25 -4.61 -0.35 -13.39
C VAL A 25 -4.89 1.03 -12.80
N VAL A 26 -3.85 1.71 -12.34
CA VAL A 26 -3.94 3.05 -11.74
C VAL A 26 -3.10 4.01 -12.57
N LEU A 27 -3.76 4.88 -13.33
CA LEU A 27 -3.11 5.96 -14.05
C LEU A 27 -2.98 7.16 -13.12
N ALA A 28 -1.77 7.69 -13.00
CA ALA A 28 -1.54 8.81 -12.10
C ALA A 28 -0.35 9.68 -12.59
N PRO A 29 -0.37 11.01 -12.42
CA PRO A 29 0.78 11.90 -12.62
C PRO A 29 1.88 11.76 -11.56
N VAL A 30 3.05 12.36 -11.77
CA VAL A 30 4.09 12.49 -10.72
C VAL A 30 3.55 13.23 -9.49
N GLY A 31 4.08 12.94 -8.30
CA GLY A 31 3.70 13.64 -7.06
C GLY A 31 2.34 13.24 -6.43
N THR A 32 1.56 12.36 -7.08
CA THR A 32 0.21 11.98 -6.62
C THR A 32 0.15 10.90 -5.53
N GLY A 33 1.28 10.53 -4.95
CA GLY A 33 1.32 9.58 -3.84
C GLY A 33 1.14 8.10 -4.23
N LYS A 34 1.49 7.68 -5.45
CA LYS A 34 1.41 6.26 -5.89
C LYS A 34 2.03 5.30 -4.88
N THR A 35 3.23 5.64 -4.39
CA THR A 35 3.98 4.83 -3.43
C THR A 35 3.24 4.71 -2.10
N LEU A 36 2.59 5.80 -1.65
CA LEU A 36 1.77 5.81 -0.45
C LEU A 36 0.56 4.88 -0.61
N VAL A 37 -0.15 4.99 -1.73
CA VAL A 37 -1.29 4.13 -2.06
C VAL A 37 -0.91 2.66 -2.10
N MET A 38 0.22 2.30 -2.74
CA MET A 38 0.70 0.92 -2.79
C MET A 38 1.02 0.38 -1.39
N ALA A 39 1.66 1.18 -0.54
CA ALA A 39 1.98 0.78 0.83
C ALA A 39 0.70 0.53 1.66
N HIS A 40 -0.29 1.44 1.61
CA HIS A 40 -1.57 1.26 2.30
C HIS A 40 -2.37 0.07 1.77
N ARG A 41 -2.38 -0.15 0.45
CA ARG A 41 -3.07 -1.29 -0.16
C ARG A 41 -2.45 -2.61 0.30
N THR A 42 -1.13 -2.68 0.39
CA THR A 42 -0.41 -3.86 0.89
C THR A 42 -0.66 -4.08 2.37
N ALA A 43 -0.58 -3.03 3.19
CA ALA A 43 -0.87 -3.13 4.62
C ALA A 43 -2.32 -3.56 4.89
N LEU A 44 -3.29 -3.05 4.11
CA LEU A 44 -4.68 -3.47 4.19
C LEU A 44 -4.85 -4.95 3.80
N ALA A 45 -4.15 -5.44 2.77
CA ALA A 45 -4.14 -6.86 2.39
C ALA A 45 -3.75 -7.75 3.57
N ILE A 46 -2.64 -7.41 4.22
CA ILE A 46 -2.10 -8.15 5.36
C ILE A 46 -3.07 -8.11 6.53
N LYS A 47 -3.63 -6.93 6.85
CA LYS A 47 -4.66 -6.78 7.90
C LYS A 47 -5.95 -7.55 7.60
N LYS A 48 -6.27 -7.78 6.32
CA LYS A 48 -7.40 -8.63 5.89
C LYS A 48 -7.08 -10.13 5.93
N GLY A 49 -5.89 -10.53 6.39
CA GLY A 49 -5.51 -11.93 6.58
C GLY A 49 -4.70 -12.52 5.42
N VAL A 50 -4.28 -11.73 4.44
CA VAL A 50 -3.36 -12.24 3.41
C VAL A 50 -1.99 -12.46 4.03
N ASN A 51 -1.48 -13.69 3.92
CA ASN A 51 -0.11 -13.99 4.33
C ASN A 51 0.87 -13.10 3.54
N PRO A 52 1.74 -12.31 4.19
CA PRO A 52 2.71 -11.45 3.51
C PRO A 52 3.58 -12.20 2.48
N LYS A 53 3.86 -13.49 2.71
CA LYS A 53 4.61 -14.34 1.77
C LYS A 53 3.91 -14.56 0.42
N ASN A 54 2.61 -14.30 0.34
CA ASN A 54 1.81 -14.39 -0.88
C ASN A 54 1.70 -13.04 -1.62
N ILE A 55 2.36 -11.99 -1.14
CA ILE A 55 2.32 -10.65 -1.74
C ILE A 55 3.67 -10.34 -2.37
N LEU A 56 3.65 -9.96 -3.64
CA LEU A 56 4.83 -9.48 -4.36
C LEU A 56 4.68 -8.00 -4.70
N LEU A 57 5.65 -7.19 -4.28
CA LEU A 57 5.79 -5.79 -4.66
C LEU A 57 7.05 -5.63 -5.51
N LEU A 58 6.89 -5.09 -6.71
CA LEU A 58 7.99 -4.85 -7.65
C LEU A 58 8.22 -3.36 -7.85
N SER A 59 9.49 -2.98 -8.01
CA SER A 59 9.91 -1.63 -8.31
C SER A 59 11.15 -1.65 -9.21
N PHE A 60 11.44 -0.54 -9.87
CA PHE A 60 12.57 -0.42 -10.79
C PHE A 60 13.93 -0.47 -10.11
N THR A 61 14.02 -0.11 -8.81
CA THR A 61 15.29 -0.08 -8.09
C THR A 61 15.20 -0.78 -6.75
N ASN A 62 16.32 -1.35 -6.31
CA ASN A 62 16.45 -1.98 -4.99
C ASN A 62 16.18 -0.98 -3.85
N LYS A 63 16.59 0.28 -4.01
CA LYS A 63 16.34 1.33 -3.00
C LYS A 63 14.83 1.57 -2.84
N ALA A 64 14.10 1.74 -3.94
CA ALA A 64 12.66 1.95 -3.89
C ALA A 64 11.90 0.74 -3.31
N ALA A 65 12.35 -0.49 -3.63
CA ALA A 65 11.79 -1.70 -3.04
C ALA A 65 11.98 -1.73 -1.50
N ARG A 66 13.18 -1.42 -1.00
CA ARG A 66 13.46 -1.35 0.45
C ARG A 66 12.64 -0.27 1.15
N GLU A 67 12.55 0.92 0.55
CA GLU A 67 11.74 2.02 1.08
C GLU A 67 10.25 1.66 1.11
N MET A 68 9.75 0.94 0.11
CA MET A 68 8.37 0.44 0.10
C MET A 68 8.12 -0.52 1.26
N GLY A 69 9.02 -1.47 1.51
CA GLY A 69 8.92 -2.39 2.64
C GLY A 69 8.81 -1.66 3.98
N LYS A 70 9.74 -0.72 4.25
CA LYS A 70 9.74 0.11 5.46
C LYS A 70 8.43 0.89 5.65
N ARG A 71 7.85 1.41 4.56
CA ARG A 71 6.55 2.11 4.60
C ARG A 71 5.42 1.17 5.00
N VAL A 72 5.39 -0.04 4.44
CA VAL A 72 4.38 -1.05 4.81
C VAL A 72 4.49 -1.42 6.28
N GLU A 73 5.71 -1.70 6.76
CA GLU A 73 6.00 -1.99 8.17
C GLU A 73 5.53 -0.86 9.09
N SER A 74 5.87 0.38 8.74
CA SER A 74 5.44 1.57 9.49
C SER A 74 3.91 1.70 9.57
N ILE A 75 3.17 1.36 8.52
CA ILE A 75 1.70 1.40 8.50
C ILE A 75 1.10 0.28 9.37
N LEU A 76 1.71 -0.90 9.39
CA LEU A 76 1.25 -2.03 10.19
C LEU A 76 1.45 -1.82 11.70
N GLY A 77 2.41 -0.97 12.07
CA GLY A 77 2.90 -0.75 13.43
C GLY A 77 3.96 -1.81 13.80
N GLU A 78 4.97 -1.43 14.59
CA GLU A 78 5.98 -2.39 15.09
C GLU A 78 5.30 -3.46 15.96
N LYS A 79 4.99 -4.58 15.31
CA LYS A 79 4.68 -5.95 15.77
C LYS A 79 3.73 -6.56 14.74
N ALA A 80 4.29 -6.96 13.61
CA ALA A 80 3.74 -7.99 12.72
C ALA A 80 4.78 -9.11 12.63
#